data_AF-A0A972VL01-F1
#
_entry.id   AF-A0A972VL01-F1
#
_cell.length_a   1.000
_cell.length_b   1.000
_cell.length_c   1.000
_cell.angle_alpha   90.00
_cell.angle_beta   90.00
_cell.angle_gamma   90.00
#
_symmetry.space_group_name_H-M   'P 1'
#
loop_
_entity.id
_entity.type
_entity.pdbx_description
1 polymer ?
#
loop_
_entity_poly.entity_id
_entity_poly.type
_entity_poly.pdbx_seq_one_letter_code
_entity_poly.pdbx_strand_id
1 'polypeptide(L)'
;MREQLDPRQLPLFPELSQHADVASITTLPAFEKALGNLINMSDLGAFIQLNVSGLEKLYSINLNEVNVPNEFLKKDESLVTNTIHLFPQETRSQLKKFTYEIKSFFNDKNSFKTSFGYFLFRSHFTLWKHFLESMKKSINDYVYKELSHGEYGKMFLTHFDEGYTYFKQIADITAPWEFHNRLTLKDISEARNIINQKHETVYSLKSTDIDYPFHYVVSKTLHVPMVLHEYVEQIQISAIFKTIHLEYLQDKTINSIEDIQELVRKM
;
A
#
# COMPACT_ATOMS: atom_id res chain seq x y z
N MET A 1 -19.13 -34.00 -7.62
CA MET A 1 -18.32 -32.76 -7.60
C MET A 1 -18.14 -32.42 -6.13
N ARG A 2 -16.92 -32.49 -5.58
CA ARG A 2 -16.68 -32.09 -4.18
C ARG A 2 -16.61 -30.56 -4.18
N GLU A 3 -17.53 -29.90 -3.47
CA GLU A 3 -17.41 -28.46 -3.24
C GLU A 3 -16.12 -28.20 -2.46
N GLN A 4 -15.19 -27.48 -3.09
CA GLN A 4 -14.02 -26.94 -2.43
C GLN A 4 -14.43 -25.57 -1.88
N LEU A 5 -14.78 -25.51 -0.60
CA LEU A 5 -15.01 -24.25 0.10
C LEU A 5 -13.67 -23.51 0.23
N ASP A 6 -13.54 -22.35 -0.40
CA ASP A 6 -12.50 -21.39 -0.03
C ASP A 6 -12.89 -20.84 1.35
N PRO A 7 -12.07 -21.00 2.41
CA PRO A 7 -12.36 -20.47 3.74
C PRO A 7 -12.49 -18.93 3.78
N ARG A 8 -12.23 -18.24 2.67
CA ARG A 8 -12.43 -16.79 2.48
C ARG A 8 -13.75 -16.43 1.79
N GLN A 9 -14.53 -17.41 1.33
CA GLN A 9 -15.83 -17.19 0.68
C GLN A 9 -16.95 -17.75 1.55
N LEU A 10 -17.82 -16.86 2.06
CA LEU A 10 -19.00 -17.25 2.82
C LEU A 10 -20.16 -17.59 1.87
N PRO A 11 -20.80 -18.76 2.03
CA PRO A 11 -21.97 -19.11 1.23
C PRO A 11 -23.13 -18.17 1.57
N LEU A 12 -23.74 -17.59 0.53
CA LEU A 12 -24.92 -16.71 0.66
C LEU A 12 -26.18 -17.43 1.19
N PHE A 13 -26.19 -18.76 1.10
CA PHE A 13 -27.28 -19.64 1.56
C PHE A 13 -26.68 -20.85 2.29
N PRO A 14 -26.28 -20.71 3.56
CA PRO A 14 -25.67 -21.78 4.36
C PRO A 14 -26.50 -23.06 4.39
N GLU A 15 -27.83 -22.92 4.33
CA GLU A 15 -28.81 -24.01 4.29
C GLU A 15 -28.74 -24.89 3.05
N LEU A 16 -28.11 -24.42 1.97
CA LEU A 16 -27.87 -25.20 0.75
C LEU A 16 -26.50 -25.92 0.76
N SER A 17 -25.63 -25.56 1.70
CA SER A 17 -24.30 -26.17 1.84
C SER A 17 -24.34 -27.37 2.79
N GLN A 18 -23.57 -28.42 2.49
CA GLN A 18 -23.51 -29.62 3.35
C GLN A 18 -22.64 -29.42 4.61
N HIS A 19 -22.19 -28.20 4.92
CA HIS A 19 -21.27 -27.93 6.03
C HIS A 19 -22.00 -27.12 7.11
N ALA A 20 -22.34 -27.81 8.20
CA ALA A 20 -23.27 -27.39 9.23
C ALA A 20 -22.75 -26.32 10.23
N ASP A 21 -21.58 -25.72 9.99
CA ASP A 21 -20.90 -24.87 10.99
C ASP A 21 -20.98 -23.36 10.71
N VAL A 22 -21.81 -22.92 9.77
CA VAL A 22 -22.09 -21.48 9.58
C VAL A 22 -23.47 -21.16 10.18
N ALA A 23 -23.49 -20.48 11.33
CA ALA A 23 -24.70 -20.11 12.03
C ALA A 23 -25.48 -19.02 11.27
N SER A 24 -26.60 -19.39 10.63
CA SER A 24 -27.47 -18.48 9.89
C SER A 24 -28.48 -17.79 10.83
N ILE A 25 -28.70 -16.47 10.66
CA ILE A 25 -29.84 -15.78 11.28
C ILE A 25 -31.11 -16.24 10.55
N THR A 26 -31.77 -17.26 11.09
CA THR A 26 -32.96 -17.86 10.48
C THR A 26 -34.28 -17.28 10.98
N THR A 27 -34.26 -16.37 11.97
CA THR A 27 -35.47 -15.84 12.60
C THR A 27 -35.50 -14.31 12.70
N LEU A 28 -36.68 -13.71 12.49
CA LEU A 28 -36.90 -12.27 12.58
C LEU A 28 -36.51 -11.68 13.96
N PRO A 29 -36.82 -12.32 15.11
CA PRO A 29 -36.39 -11.80 16.42
C PRO A 29 -34.87 -11.80 16.61
N ALA A 30 -34.16 -12.81 16.09
CA ALA A 30 -32.69 -12.86 16.13
C ALA A 30 -32.08 -11.75 15.27
N PHE A 31 -32.66 -11.48 14.11
CA PHE A 31 -32.26 -10.38 13.24
C PHE A 31 -32.47 -9.01 13.91
N GLU A 32 -33.66 -8.75 14.46
CA GLU A 32 -33.98 -7.49 15.14
C GLU A 32 -33.04 -7.24 16.33
N LYS A 33 -32.75 -8.28 17.11
CA LYS A 33 -31.81 -8.20 18.23
C LYS A 33 -30.38 -7.92 17.76
N ALA A 34 -29.91 -8.62 16.72
CA ALA A 34 -28.59 -8.38 16.14
C ALA A 34 -28.45 -6.96 15.58
N LEU A 35 -29.50 -6.44 14.93
CA LEU A 35 -29.56 -5.08 14.41
C LEU A 35 -29.54 -4.06 15.56
N GLY A 36 -30.31 -4.29 16.63
CA GLY A 36 -30.27 -3.46 17.83
C GLY A 36 -28.88 -3.40 18.47
N ASN A 37 -28.20 -4.55 18.57
CA ASN A 37 -26.82 -4.62 19.04
C ASN A 37 -25.86 -3.86 18.11
N LEU A 38 -26.04 -3.94 16.78
CA LEU A 38 -25.23 -3.17 15.83
C LEU A 38 -25.41 -1.66 16.01
N ILE A 39 -26.64 -1.21 16.22
CA ILE A 39 -26.95 0.20 16.51
C ILE A 39 -26.27 0.63 17.81
N ASN A 40 -26.44 -0.13 18.90
CA ASN A 40 -25.79 0.16 20.18
C ASN A 40 -24.26 0.21 20.05
N MET A 41 -23.65 -0.71 19.29
CA MET A 41 -22.22 -0.67 18.99
C MET A 41 -21.82 0.61 18.26
N SER A 42 -22.62 1.06 17.29
CA SER A 42 -22.35 2.28 16.52
C SER A 42 -22.50 3.57 17.35
N ASP A 43 -23.32 3.52 18.40
CA ASP A 43 -23.44 4.60 19.39
C ASP A 43 -22.26 4.64 20.36
N LEU A 44 -21.58 3.51 20.56
CA LEU A 44 -20.39 3.41 21.39
C LEU A 44 -19.10 3.73 20.61
N GLY A 45 -19.05 3.43 19.31
CA GLY A 45 -17.88 3.70 18.49
C GLY A 45 -17.92 3.03 17.12
N ALA A 46 -16.75 2.89 16.51
CA ALA A 46 -16.64 2.23 15.21
C ALA A 46 -15.30 1.53 15.05
N PHE A 47 -15.34 0.44 14.29
CA PHE A 47 -14.14 -0.24 13.83
C PHE A 47 -13.45 0.56 12.73
N ILE A 48 -12.17 0.84 12.92
CA ILE A 48 -11.34 1.61 12.00
C ILE A 48 -10.12 0.78 11.60
N GLN A 49 -9.98 0.53 10.30
CA GLN A 49 -8.75 0.09 9.69
C GLN A 49 -8.00 1.31 9.14
N LEU A 50 -6.84 1.61 9.72
CA LEU A 50 -5.98 2.69 9.27
C LEU A 50 -5.03 2.19 8.18
N ASN A 51 -4.99 2.89 7.05
CA ASN A 51 -4.01 2.66 6.00
C ASN A 51 -3.32 3.99 5.64
N VAL A 52 -2.01 4.03 5.82
CA VAL A 52 -1.12 5.14 5.44
C VAL A 52 -0.25 4.64 4.31
N SER A 53 -0.37 5.26 3.13
CA SER A 53 0.31 4.82 1.91
C SER A 53 0.84 6.01 1.12
N GLY A 54 1.73 5.75 0.16
CA GLY A 54 2.31 6.77 -0.73
C GLY A 54 3.54 7.50 -0.18
N LEU A 55 3.86 7.37 1.12
CA LEU A 55 5.03 7.99 1.76
C LEU A 55 6.37 7.38 1.33
N GLU A 56 6.40 6.08 1.05
CA GLU A 56 7.60 5.40 0.58
C GLU A 56 7.43 5.01 -0.89
N LYS A 57 8.42 5.37 -1.70
CA LYS A 57 8.51 5.00 -3.12
C LYS A 57 9.85 4.30 -3.33
N LEU A 58 9.78 3.14 -3.96
CA LEU A 58 10.93 2.30 -4.29
C LEU A 58 10.58 1.45 -5.50
N TYR A 59 11.60 0.88 -6.13
CA TYR A 59 11.47 -0.21 -7.08
C TYR A 59 12.60 -1.21 -6.86
N SER A 60 12.41 -2.42 -7.39
CA SER A 60 13.45 -3.45 -7.40
C SER A 60 13.82 -3.83 -8.83
N ILE A 61 15.10 -4.11 -9.01
CA ILE A 61 15.64 -4.72 -10.22
C ILE A 61 15.93 -6.18 -9.90
N ASN A 62 15.18 -7.08 -10.51
CA ASN A 62 15.38 -8.51 -10.44
C ASN A 62 15.42 -9.07 -11.85
N LEU A 63 16.63 -9.39 -12.35
CA LEU A 63 16.79 -9.89 -13.71
C LEU A 63 16.26 -11.30 -13.90
N ASN A 64 16.01 -12.06 -12.82
CA ASN A 64 15.37 -13.38 -12.90
C ASN A 64 13.89 -13.29 -13.27
N GLU A 65 13.26 -12.11 -13.13
CA GLU A 65 11.87 -11.89 -13.51
C GLU A 65 11.72 -11.63 -15.02
N VAL A 66 12.81 -11.45 -15.76
CA VAL A 66 12.77 -11.05 -17.17
C VAL A 66 13.65 -11.93 -18.06
N ASN A 67 13.31 -11.98 -19.34
CA ASN A 67 14.02 -12.78 -20.34
C ASN A 67 15.27 -12.06 -20.86
N VAL A 68 16.24 -11.82 -19.96
CA VAL A 68 17.57 -11.33 -20.34
C VAL A 68 18.49 -12.53 -20.53
N PRO A 69 19.09 -12.73 -21.73
CA PRO A 69 20.07 -13.78 -21.96
C PRO A 69 21.24 -13.71 -20.98
N ASN A 70 21.62 -14.85 -20.41
CA ASN A 70 22.75 -14.92 -19.47
C ASN A 70 24.07 -14.46 -20.08
N GLU A 71 24.21 -14.54 -21.40
CA GLU A 71 25.38 -14.02 -22.11
C GLU A 71 25.52 -12.50 -21.96
N PHE A 72 24.41 -11.75 -21.89
CA PHE A 72 24.43 -10.29 -21.72
C PHE A 72 24.83 -9.85 -20.30
N LEU A 73 25.02 -10.79 -19.38
CA LEU A 73 25.33 -10.54 -17.97
C LEU A 73 26.71 -11.08 -17.64
N LYS A 74 27.46 -10.34 -16.82
CA LYS A 74 28.75 -10.81 -16.33
C LYS A 74 28.56 -12.10 -15.53
N LYS A 75 29.47 -13.05 -15.70
CA LYS A 75 29.41 -14.40 -15.09
C LYS A 75 29.75 -14.43 -13.60
N ASP A 76 30.30 -13.34 -13.07
CA ASP A 76 30.63 -13.19 -11.68
C ASP A 76 29.61 -12.31 -10.97
N GLU A 77 29.28 -12.73 -9.76
CA GLU A 77 28.33 -12.15 -8.81
C GLU A 77 26.88 -12.65 -8.95
N SER A 78 26.40 -13.17 -7.82
CA SER A 78 24.99 -13.41 -7.56
C SER A 78 24.17 -12.23 -8.10
N LEU A 79 23.26 -12.50 -9.03
CA LEU A 79 22.25 -11.55 -9.49
C LEU A 79 21.32 -11.24 -8.30
N VAL A 80 21.79 -10.43 -7.36
CA VAL A 80 21.07 -10.03 -6.16
C VAL A 80 20.03 -9.01 -6.59
N THR A 81 18.79 -9.24 -6.20
CA THR A 81 17.74 -8.24 -6.32
C THR A 81 18.19 -6.91 -5.71
N ASN A 82 18.31 -5.88 -6.52
CA ASN A 82 18.67 -4.55 -6.05
C ASN A 82 17.41 -3.74 -5.76
N THR A 83 17.23 -3.28 -4.52
CA THR A 83 16.11 -2.43 -4.12
C THR A 83 16.57 -0.99 -3.99
N ILE A 84 15.93 -0.09 -4.71
CA ILE A 84 16.34 1.30 -4.83
C ILE A 84 15.22 2.17 -4.28
N HIS A 85 15.54 3.04 -3.33
CA HIS A 85 14.58 3.93 -2.68
C HIS A 85 14.61 5.31 -3.32
N LEU A 86 13.46 5.99 -3.40
CA LEU A 86 13.38 7.36 -3.92
C LEU A 86 14.12 8.36 -3.04
N PHE A 87 14.09 8.13 -1.73
CA PHE A 87 14.62 9.06 -0.74
C PHE A 87 15.74 8.44 0.10
N PRO A 88 16.71 9.26 0.55
CA PRO A 88 17.72 8.82 1.49
C PRO A 88 17.10 8.38 2.82
N GLN A 89 17.87 7.62 3.60
CA GLN A 89 17.39 7.04 4.86
C GLN A 89 16.84 8.07 5.85
N GLU A 90 17.42 9.27 5.92
CA GLU A 90 16.98 10.33 6.81
C GLU A 90 15.54 10.79 6.51
N THR A 91 15.27 11.17 5.26
CA THR A 91 13.94 11.56 4.77
C THR A 91 12.94 10.43 4.96
N ARG A 92 13.31 9.18 4.62
CA ARG A 92 12.44 8.02 4.85
C ARG A 92 12.10 7.82 6.32
N SER A 93 13.09 7.96 7.19
CA SER A 93 12.89 7.83 8.64
C SER A 93 11.91 8.89 9.15
N GLN A 94 12.03 10.13 8.66
CA GLN A 94 11.12 11.20 9.05
C GLN A 94 9.70 10.98 8.51
N LEU A 95 9.55 10.56 7.25
CA LEU A 95 8.23 10.20 6.70
C LEU A 95 7.59 9.03 7.47
N LYS A 96 8.40 8.04 7.89
CA LYS A 96 7.94 6.92 8.71
C LYS A 96 7.46 7.36 10.09
N LYS A 97 8.06 8.40 10.70
CA LYS A 97 7.58 8.95 11.98
C LYS A 97 6.14 9.45 11.88
N PHE A 98 5.73 10.08 10.78
CA PHE A 98 4.34 10.48 10.60
C PHE A 98 3.38 9.28 10.62
N THR A 99 3.78 8.13 10.07
CA THR A 99 2.97 6.91 10.16
C THR A 99 2.80 6.45 11.61
N TYR A 100 3.87 6.53 12.42
CA TYR A 100 3.80 6.20 13.84
C TYR A 100 2.95 7.21 14.62
N GLU A 101 3.09 8.50 14.33
CA GLU A 101 2.33 9.57 14.97
C GLU A 101 0.83 9.43 14.69
N ILE A 102 0.45 9.14 13.45
CA ILE A 102 -0.96 8.87 13.10
C ILE A 102 -1.49 7.67 13.88
N LYS A 103 -0.70 6.59 13.97
CA LYS A 103 -1.08 5.40 14.74
C LYS A 103 -1.17 5.69 16.25
N SER A 104 -0.34 6.58 16.76
CA SER A 104 -0.29 6.93 18.20
C SER A 104 -1.54 7.64 18.70
N PHE A 105 -2.36 8.19 17.78
CA PHE A 105 -3.69 8.68 18.12
C PHE A 105 -4.51 7.60 18.83
N PHE A 106 -4.44 6.35 18.34
CA PHE A 106 -5.14 5.23 18.93
C PHE A 106 -4.39 4.71 20.17
N ASN A 107 -4.94 5.00 21.34
CA ASN A 107 -4.41 4.58 22.63
C ASN A 107 -5.56 4.11 23.55
N ASP A 108 -5.19 3.58 24.72
CA ASP A 108 -6.13 2.95 25.64
C ASP A 108 -7.22 3.90 26.18
N LYS A 109 -7.08 5.22 26.03
CA LYS A 109 -8.08 6.21 26.47
C LYS A 109 -9.18 6.43 25.45
N ASN A 110 -8.90 6.22 24.17
CA ASN A 110 -9.84 6.55 23.09
C ASN A 110 -10.17 5.38 22.18
N SER A 111 -9.48 4.26 22.33
CA SER A 111 -9.66 3.09 21.49
C SER A 111 -9.17 1.82 22.17
N PHE A 112 -9.46 0.68 21.54
CA PHE A 112 -8.75 -0.57 21.81
C PHE A 112 -8.43 -1.28 20.50
N LYS A 113 -7.41 -2.15 20.54
CA LYS A 113 -6.93 -2.89 19.36
C LYS A 113 -7.87 -4.02 18.99
N THR A 114 -8.05 -4.25 17.69
CA THR A 114 -8.83 -5.35 17.12
C THR A 114 -7.98 -6.15 16.13
N SER A 115 -8.48 -7.29 15.65
CA SER A 115 -7.78 -8.14 14.68
C SER A 115 -7.48 -7.45 13.35
N PHE A 116 -8.26 -6.44 12.97
CA PHE A 116 -8.13 -5.70 11.70
C PHE A 116 -7.80 -4.20 11.88
N GLY A 117 -7.52 -3.73 13.10
CA GLY A 117 -7.18 -2.34 13.38
C GLY A 117 -7.52 -1.91 14.80
N TYR A 118 -8.45 -0.97 14.93
CA TYR A 118 -8.85 -0.36 16.20
C TYR A 118 -10.37 -0.24 16.28
N PHE A 119 -10.92 -0.23 17.49
CA PHE A 119 -12.26 0.29 17.75
C PHE A 119 -12.12 1.67 18.37
N LEU A 120 -12.55 2.72 17.68
CA LEU A 120 -12.50 4.10 18.14
C LEU A 120 -13.79 4.45 18.87
N PHE A 121 -13.68 5.05 20.06
CA PHE A 121 -14.85 5.50 20.81
C PHE A 121 -15.53 6.68 20.12
N ARG A 122 -16.87 6.67 20.11
CA ARG A 122 -17.68 7.69 19.43
C ARG A 122 -17.36 9.11 19.91
N SER A 123 -17.07 9.27 21.20
CA SER A 123 -16.68 10.55 21.83
C SER A 123 -15.44 11.20 21.18
N HIS A 124 -14.63 10.44 20.45
CA HIS A 124 -13.38 10.90 19.86
C HIS A 124 -13.42 11.04 18.33
N PHE A 125 -14.59 10.87 17.68
CA PHE A 125 -14.69 10.96 16.21
C PHE A 125 -14.31 12.34 15.67
N THR A 126 -14.80 13.41 16.30
CA THR A 126 -14.46 14.78 15.89
C THR A 126 -12.97 15.08 16.09
N LEU A 127 -12.40 14.62 17.21
CA LEU A 127 -10.98 14.76 17.50
C LEU A 127 -10.13 14.02 16.46
N TRP A 128 -10.53 12.79 16.09
CA TRP A 128 -9.85 12.01 15.05
C TRP A 128 -9.85 12.73 13.71
N LYS A 129 -11.00 13.29 13.30
CA LYS A 129 -11.12 14.03 12.05
C LYS A 129 -10.16 15.23 12.00
N HIS A 130 -10.17 16.07 13.04
CA HIS A 130 -9.28 17.24 13.10
C HIS A 130 -7.81 16.85 13.21
N PHE A 131 -7.50 15.79 13.97
CA PHE A 131 -6.15 15.26 14.07
C PHE A 131 -5.64 14.80 12.69
N LEU A 132 -6.44 14.05 11.93
CA LEU A 132 -6.08 13.64 10.58
C LEU A 132 -5.84 14.81 9.62
N GLU A 133 -6.67 15.84 9.68
CA GLU A 133 -6.50 17.07 8.88
C GLU A 133 -5.18 17.77 9.24
N SER A 134 -4.88 17.86 10.54
CA SER A 134 -3.60 18.41 11.03
C SER A 134 -2.42 17.57 10.56
N MET A 135 -2.48 16.24 10.66
CA MET A 135 -1.41 15.35 10.22
C MET A 135 -1.16 15.45 8.71
N LYS A 136 -2.22 15.52 7.90
CA LYS A 136 -2.10 15.74 6.45
C LYS A 136 -1.37 17.05 6.15
N LYS A 137 -1.73 18.12 6.87
CA LYS A 137 -1.06 19.42 6.75
C LYS A 137 0.42 19.33 7.15
N SER A 138 0.73 18.72 8.29
CA SER A 138 2.12 18.56 8.76
C SER A 138 2.99 17.76 7.80
N ILE A 139 2.45 16.70 7.19
CA ILE A 139 3.15 15.93 6.16
C ILE A 139 3.40 16.80 4.93
N ASN A 140 2.39 17.51 4.44
CA ASN A 140 2.53 18.37 3.28
C ASN A 140 3.56 19.49 3.54
N ASP A 141 3.47 20.16 4.69
CA ASP A 141 4.40 21.22 5.09
C ASP A 141 5.84 20.69 5.16
N TYR A 142 6.06 19.50 5.73
CA TYR A 142 7.37 18.85 5.74
C TYR A 142 7.87 18.54 4.32
N VAL A 143 7.04 17.89 3.50
CA VAL A 143 7.38 17.48 2.14
C VAL A 143 7.72 18.69 1.27
N TYR A 144 6.90 19.75 1.31
CA TYR A 144 7.17 20.97 0.55
C TYR A 144 8.37 21.73 1.09
N LYS A 145 8.62 21.73 2.40
CA LYS A 145 9.81 22.37 2.97
C LYS A 145 11.10 21.67 2.51
N GLU A 146 11.14 20.34 2.59
CA GLU A 146 12.37 19.59 2.34
C GLU A 146 12.62 19.30 0.86
N LEU A 147 11.56 19.15 0.04
CA LEU A 147 11.68 18.63 -1.33
C LEU A 147 11.34 19.65 -2.43
N SER A 148 11.04 20.90 -2.07
CA SER A 148 10.78 21.98 -3.04
C SER A 148 12.06 22.47 -3.72
N HIS A 149 11.94 23.53 -4.53
CA HIS A 149 13.07 24.17 -5.23
C HIS A 149 13.90 23.22 -6.12
N GLY A 150 13.26 22.17 -6.63
CA GLY A 150 13.88 21.19 -7.53
C GLY A 150 14.57 20.02 -6.81
N GLU A 151 14.61 19.99 -5.47
CA GLU A 151 15.21 18.89 -4.72
C GLU A 151 14.52 17.54 -5.00
N TYR A 152 13.18 17.52 -5.09
CA TYR A 152 12.45 16.32 -5.50
C TYR A 152 12.93 15.78 -6.86
N GLY A 153 13.09 16.66 -7.85
CA GLY A 153 13.54 16.27 -9.18
C GLY A 153 14.96 15.70 -9.18
N LYS A 154 15.84 16.26 -8.35
CA LYS A 154 17.20 15.71 -8.14
C LYS A 154 17.14 14.33 -7.50
N MET A 155 16.35 14.16 -6.44
CA MET A 155 16.18 12.85 -5.78
C MET A 155 15.61 11.81 -6.75
N PHE A 156 14.63 12.19 -7.59
CA PHE A 156 14.10 11.31 -8.62
C PHE A 156 15.18 10.91 -9.65
N LEU A 157 16.00 11.86 -10.11
CA LEU A 157 17.09 11.56 -11.04
C LEU A 157 18.13 10.63 -10.42
N THR A 158 18.54 10.86 -9.17
CA THR A 158 19.44 9.96 -8.44
C THR A 158 18.84 8.56 -8.32
N HIS A 159 17.57 8.47 -7.93
CA HIS A 159 16.82 7.21 -7.83
C HIS A 159 16.74 6.43 -9.16
N PHE A 160 16.60 7.14 -10.28
CA PHE A 160 16.63 6.54 -11.61
C PHE A 160 18.06 6.09 -11.97
N ASP A 161 19.04 6.96 -11.78
CA ASP A 161 20.44 6.76 -12.14
C ASP A 161 21.08 5.61 -11.36
N GLU A 162 20.71 5.39 -10.10
CA GLU A 162 21.15 4.23 -9.32
C GLU A 162 20.77 2.90 -9.99
N GLY A 163 19.56 2.80 -10.54
CA GLY A 163 19.11 1.59 -11.24
C GLY A 163 19.73 1.44 -12.62
N TYR A 164 19.88 2.56 -13.33
CA TYR A 164 20.52 2.57 -14.64
C TYR A 164 22.01 2.21 -14.54
N THR A 165 22.69 2.71 -13.52
CA THR A 165 24.09 2.38 -13.20
C THR A 165 24.24 0.92 -12.79
N TYR A 166 23.27 0.35 -12.06
CA TYR A 166 23.26 -1.07 -11.74
C TYR A 166 23.26 -1.94 -13.01
N PHE A 167 22.47 -1.61 -14.03
CA PHE A 167 22.55 -2.28 -15.33
C PHE A 167 23.93 -2.17 -15.98
N LYS A 168 24.56 -0.99 -15.90
CA LYS A 168 25.91 -0.78 -16.45
C LYS A 168 26.97 -1.64 -15.73
N GLN A 169 26.79 -1.91 -14.44
CA GLN A 169 27.71 -2.73 -13.66
C GLN A 169 27.62 -4.21 -14.02
N ILE A 170 26.41 -4.73 -14.22
CA ILE A 170 26.14 -6.15 -14.49
C ILE A 170 26.20 -6.53 -15.97
N ALA A 171 26.13 -5.57 -16.89
CA ALA A 171 26.20 -5.81 -18.33
C ALA A 171 27.56 -6.39 -18.76
N ASP A 172 27.53 -7.48 -19.51
CA ASP A 172 28.68 -8.04 -20.21
C ASP A 172 28.98 -7.29 -21.51
N ILE A 173 30.18 -7.44 -22.05
CA ILE A 173 30.59 -6.86 -23.33
C ILE A 173 29.75 -7.37 -24.52
N THR A 174 29.11 -8.53 -24.39
CA THR A 174 28.25 -9.10 -25.42
C THR A 174 26.83 -8.51 -25.42
N ALA A 175 26.44 -7.75 -24.39
CA ALA A 175 25.14 -7.09 -24.35
C ALA A 175 25.08 -5.98 -25.42
N PRO A 176 23.99 -5.87 -26.21
CA PRO A 176 23.85 -4.85 -27.25
C PRO A 176 23.49 -3.46 -26.70
N TRP A 177 23.65 -3.23 -25.40
CA TRP A 177 23.11 -2.06 -24.72
C TRP A 177 24.03 -0.85 -24.77
N GLU A 178 23.46 0.33 -25.01
CA GLU A 178 24.19 1.59 -24.91
C GLU A 178 23.77 2.38 -23.67
N PHE A 179 24.78 2.92 -22.97
CA PHE A 179 24.59 3.68 -21.75
C PHE A 179 24.81 5.17 -21.99
N HIS A 180 23.72 5.93 -21.94
CA HIS A 180 23.74 7.37 -22.09
C HIS A 180 24.29 8.05 -20.83
N ASN A 181 25.13 9.07 -21.02
CA ASN A 181 25.61 9.88 -19.91
C ASN A 181 24.64 11.04 -19.66
N ARG A 182 24.38 11.36 -18.38
CA ARG A 182 23.59 12.53 -17.95
C ARG A 182 22.14 12.54 -18.46
N LEU A 183 21.37 11.51 -18.08
CA LEU A 183 19.94 11.46 -18.31
C LEU A 183 19.22 12.65 -17.65
N THR A 184 18.25 13.22 -18.35
CA THR A 184 17.42 14.32 -17.86
C THR A 184 15.99 13.86 -17.55
N LEU A 185 15.26 14.67 -16.79
CA LEU A 185 13.83 14.43 -16.56
C LEU A 185 13.02 14.46 -17.85
N LYS A 186 13.47 15.22 -18.86
CA LYS A 186 12.80 15.30 -20.16
C LYS A 186 12.90 13.96 -20.90
N ASP A 187 14.09 13.36 -20.94
CA ASP A 187 14.32 12.07 -21.61
C ASP A 187 13.44 10.97 -20.99
N ILE A 188 13.38 10.93 -19.66
CA ILE A 188 12.54 9.96 -18.93
C ILE A 188 11.05 10.20 -19.21
N SER A 189 10.60 11.46 -19.25
CA SER A 189 9.21 11.82 -19.52
C SER A 189 8.77 11.42 -20.93
N GLU A 190 9.60 11.68 -21.93
CA GLU A 190 9.35 11.26 -23.32
C GLU A 190 9.24 9.74 -23.43
N ALA A 191 10.14 9.00 -22.77
CA ALA A 191 10.09 7.55 -22.73
C ALA A 191 8.83 7.00 -22.03
N ARG A 192 8.39 7.61 -20.92
CA ARG A 192 7.14 7.24 -20.24
C ARG A 192 5.93 7.42 -21.15
N ASN A 193 5.88 8.51 -21.91
CA ASN A 193 4.78 8.76 -22.85
C ASN A 193 4.71 7.68 -23.93
N ILE A 194 5.85 7.28 -24.48
CA ILE A 194 5.92 6.22 -25.49
C ILE A 194 5.43 4.88 -24.91
N ILE A 195 5.93 4.50 -23.72
CA ILE A 195 5.55 3.24 -23.05
C ILE A 195 4.05 3.22 -22.76
N ASN A 196 3.49 4.32 -22.24
CA ASN A 196 2.07 4.44 -21.95
C ASN A 196 1.21 4.36 -23.22
N GLN A 197 1.60 5.03 -24.31
CA GLN A 197 0.88 4.97 -25.59
C GLN A 197 0.86 3.57 -26.18
N LYS A 198 1.99 2.86 -26.10
CA LYS A 198 2.13 1.50 -26.62
C LYS A 198 1.64 0.41 -25.66
N HIS A 199 1.25 0.79 -24.44
CA HIS A 199 0.90 -0.15 -23.36
C HIS A 199 2.00 -1.18 -23.10
N GLU A 200 3.25 -0.76 -23.24
CA GLU A 200 4.41 -1.62 -23.01
C GLU A 200 4.58 -1.89 -21.51
N THR A 201 4.98 -3.12 -21.18
CA THR A 201 5.35 -3.53 -19.83
C THR A 201 6.80 -3.99 -19.83
N VAL A 202 7.37 -4.13 -18.63
CA VAL A 202 8.72 -4.69 -18.48
C VAL A 202 8.89 -6.03 -19.23
N TYR A 203 7.85 -6.85 -19.31
CA TYR A 203 7.88 -8.16 -19.98
C TYR A 203 7.77 -8.10 -21.50
N SER A 204 7.29 -6.98 -22.06
CA SER A 204 7.19 -6.80 -23.52
C SER A 204 8.45 -6.18 -24.12
N LEU A 205 9.36 -5.67 -23.29
CA LEU A 205 10.64 -5.11 -23.74
C LEU A 205 11.54 -6.21 -24.29
N LYS A 206 12.20 -5.96 -25.42
CA LYS A 206 13.16 -6.91 -26.00
C LYS A 206 14.53 -6.64 -25.42
N SER A 207 15.10 -7.64 -24.77
CA SER A 207 16.44 -7.57 -24.17
C SER A 207 17.57 -7.32 -25.17
N THR A 208 17.30 -7.50 -26.47
CA THR A 208 18.22 -7.20 -27.57
C THR A 208 18.23 -5.74 -28.02
N ASP A 209 17.28 -4.92 -27.55
CA ASP A 209 17.20 -3.52 -27.95
C ASP A 209 18.31 -2.70 -27.28
N ILE A 210 18.88 -1.75 -28.01
CA ILE A 210 20.01 -0.91 -27.55
C ILE A 210 19.64 -0.14 -26.27
N ASP A 211 18.41 0.36 -26.20
CA ASP A 211 17.90 1.15 -25.08
C ASP A 211 17.18 0.30 -24.00
N TYR A 212 17.32 -1.03 -24.05
CA TYR A 212 16.59 -1.93 -23.13
C TYR A 212 16.78 -1.56 -21.66
N PRO A 213 18.00 -1.32 -21.12
CA PRO A 213 18.17 -0.95 -19.72
C PRO A 213 17.45 0.36 -19.36
N PHE A 214 17.45 1.34 -20.26
CA PHE A 214 16.79 2.61 -20.03
C PHE A 214 15.28 2.42 -19.96
N HIS A 215 14.67 1.79 -20.97
CA HIS A 215 13.24 1.51 -20.97
C HIS A 215 12.80 0.63 -19.81
N TYR A 216 13.62 -0.34 -19.41
CA TYR A 216 13.35 -1.18 -18.24
C TYR A 216 13.21 -0.34 -16.96
N VAL A 217 14.16 0.57 -16.68
CA VAL A 217 14.11 1.42 -15.49
C VAL A 217 12.97 2.44 -15.59
N VAL A 218 12.69 2.96 -16.80
CA VAL A 218 11.49 3.80 -17.02
C VAL A 218 10.23 3.04 -16.66
N SER A 219 10.05 1.81 -17.15
CA SER A 219 8.89 0.98 -16.83
C SER A 219 8.79 0.68 -15.33
N LYS A 220 9.91 0.33 -14.67
CA LYS A 220 9.93 0.03 -13.22
C LYS A 220 9.70 1.27 -12.35
N THR A 221 9.84 2.48 -12.88
CA THR A 221 9.61 3.72 -12.13
C THR A 221 8.29 4.39 -12.43
N LEU A 222 7.44 3.87 -13.33
CA LEU A 222 6.18 4.50 -13.75
C LEU A 222 5.26 4.90 -12.58
N HIS A 223 5.24 4.11 -11.49
CA HIS A 223 4.44 4.40 -10.28
C HIS A 223 5.03 5.49 -9.39
N VAL A 224 6.25 5.95 -9.68
CA VAL A 224 6.94 7.03 -8.97
C VAL A 224 6.73 8.33 -9.74
N PRO A 225 6.07 9.34 -9.15
CA PRO A 225 5.89 10.64 -9.78
C PRO A 225 7.21 11.33 -10.12
N MET A 226 7.22 12.15 -11.16
CA MET A 226 8.42 12.91 -11.55
C MET A 226 8.43 14.32 -10.95
N VAL A 227 7.30 14.76 -10.40
CA VAL A 227 7.11 16.08 -9.83
C VAL A 227 6.51 16.00 -8.42
N LEU A 228 6.86 16.98 -7.60
CA LEU A 228 6.56 16.98 -6.17
C LEU A 228 5.05 16.98 -5.88
N HIS A 229 4.26 17.75 -6.62
CA HIS A 229 2.83 17.87 -6.36
C HIS A 229 2.09 16.53 -6.59
N GLU A 230 2.42 15.82 -7.67
CA GLU A 230 1.90 14.47 -7.94
C GLU A 230 2.32 13.47 -6.86
N TYR A 231 3.55 13.58 -6.33
CA TYR A 231 3.98 12.78 -5.18
C TYR A 231 3.13 13.04 -3.94
N VAL A 232 2.87 14.31 -3.62
CA VAL A 232 2.02 14.70 -2.50
C VAL A 232 0.58 14.19 -2.68
N GLU A 233 0.03 14.26 -3.89
CA GLU A 233 -1.32 13.74 -4.20
C GLU A 233 -1.44 12.23 -4.01
N GLN A 234 -0.34 11.49 -4.17
CA GLN A 234 -0.31 10.05 -3.93
C GLN A 234 -0.19 9.68 -2.44
N ILE A 235 0.05 10.64 -1.54
CA ILE A 235 0.06 10.37 -0.09
C ILE A 235 -1.38 10.22 0.39
N GLN A 236 -1.73 9.01 0.82
CA GLN A 236 -3.08 8.70 1.27
C GLN A 236 -3.08 8.22 2.72
N ILE A 237 -3.81 8.94 3.56
CA ILE A 237 -4.18 8.50 4.90
C ILE A 237 -5.68 8.21 4.87
N SER A 238 -6.02 6.93 4.88
CA SER A 238 -7.40 6.43 4.83
C SER A 238 -7.75 5.73 6.14
N ALA A 239 -8.93 6.07 6.65
CA ALA A 239 -9.57 5.40 7.78
C ALA A 239 -10.80 4.69 7.23
N ILE A 240 -10.71 3.38 7.04
CA ILE A 240 -11.80 2.57 6.50
C ILE A 240 -12.63 2.10 7.68
N PHE A 241 -13.89 2.53 7.73
CA PHE A 241 -14.84 2.02 8.70
C PHE A 241 -15.22 0.59 8.33
N LYS A 242 -15.04 -0.33 9.27
CA LYS A 242 -15.46 -1.72 9.14
C LYS A 242 -16.75 -1.93 9.89
N THR A 243 -17.54 -2.88 9.41
CA THR A 243 -18.72 -3.37 10.12
C THR A 243 -18.47 -4.81 10.54
N ILE A 244 -19.35 -5.30 11.42
CA ILE A 244 -19.39 -6.66 11.91
C ILE A 244 -20.58 -7.38 11.28
N HIS A 245 -20.43 -8.68 10.98
CA HIS A 245 -21.56 -9.47 10.50
C HIS A 245 -22.60 -9.62 11.62
N LEU A 246 -23.89 -9.47 11.28
CA LEU A 246 -24.98 -9.48 12.27
C LEU A 246 -25.06 -10.81 13.04
N GLU A 247 -24.67 -11.92 12.41
CA GLU A 247 -24.67 -13.25 13.05
C GLU A 247 -23.84 -13.29 14.34
N TYR A 248 -22.72 -12.54 14.39
CA TYR A 248 -21.91 -12.46 15.61
C TYR A 248 -22.62 -11.73 16.76
N LEU A 249 -23.71 -11.03 16.48
CA LEU A 249 -24.45 -10.21 17.44
C LEU A 249 -25.77 -10.86 17.90
N GLN A 250 -26.23 -11.94 17.28
CA GLN A 250 -27.57 -12.51 17.56
C GLN A 250 -27.71 -13.00 19.02
N ASP A 251 -26.67 -13.64 19.55
CA ASP A 251 -26.68 -14.24 20.91
C ASP A 251 -26.01 -13.33 21.95
N LYS A 252 -25.75 -12.07 21.59
CA LYS A 252 -25.07 -11.11 22.46
C LYS A 252 -26.04 -10.05 22.96
N THR A 253 -25.56 -9.28 23.92
CA THR A 253 -26.20 -8.04 24.36
C THR A 253 -25.09 -7.02 24.44
N ILE A 254 -25.22 -5.92 23.69
CA ILE A 254 -24.22 -4.84 23.70
C ILE A 254 -24.83 -3.61 24.36
N ASN A 255 -24.29 -3.24 25.51
CA ASN A 255 -24.66 -2.04 26.26
C ASN A 255 -23.45 -1.14 26.57
N SER A 256 -22.24 -1.70 26.62
CA SER A 256 -21.03 -0.96 26.97
C SER A 256 -19.82 -1.31 26.09
N ILE A 257 -18.73 -0.57 26.26
CA ILE A 257 -17.46 -0.81 25.57
C ILE A 257 -16.86 -2.15 25.96
N GLU A 258 -17.01 -2.55 27.23
CA GLU A 258 -16.53 -3.83 27.77
C GLU A 258 -17.18 -5.02 27.05
N ASP A 259 -18.48 -4.92 26.74
CA ASP A 259 -19.20 -5.95 25.97
C ASP A 259 -18.59 -6.13 24.57
N ILE A 260 -18.21 -5.03 23.93
CA ILE A 260 -17.56 -5.05 22.60
C ILE A 260 -16.15 -5.62 22.69
N GLN A 261 -15.40 -5.30 23.75
CA GLN A 261 -14.07 -5.87 23.97
C GLN A 261 -14.14 -7.39 24.16
N GLU A 262 -15.12 -7.87 24.93
CA GLU A 262 -15.34 -9.30 25.12
C GLU A 262 -15.74 -9.99 23.82
N LEU A 263 -16.59 -9.35 23.01
CA LEU A 263 -16.96 -9.80 21.68
C LEU A 263 -15.73 -9.98 20.79
N VAL A 264 -14.87 -8.95 20.69
CA VAL A 264 -13.66 -8.98 19.86
C VAL A 264 -12.64 -10.02 20.34
N ARG A 265 -12.57 -10.31 21.65
CA ARG A 265 -11.68 -11.36 22.19
C ARG A 265 -12.13 -12.77 21.85
N LYS A 266 -13.42 -12.97 21.56
CA LYS A 266 -14.03 -14.27 21.24
C LYS A 266 -14.09 -14.55 19.73
N MET A 267 -13.68 -13.59 18.90
CA MET A 267 -13.55 -13.70 17.44
C MET A 267 -12.13 -14.09 17.05
#